data_AF-A0A497NTC7-F1
#
_entry.id   AF-A0A497NTC7-F1
#
_cell.length_a   1.000
_cell.length_b   1.000
_cell.length_c   1.000
_cell.angle_alpha   90.00
_cell.angle_beta   90.00
_cell.angle_gamma   90.00
#
_symmetry.space_group_name_H-M   'P 1'
#
loop_
_entity.id
_entity.type
_entity.pdbx_description
1 polymer ?
#
loop_
_entity_poly.entity_id
_entity_poly.type
_entity_poly.pdbx_seq_one_letter_code
_entity_poly.pdbx_strand_id
1 'polypeptide(L)'
;MTSADREKEIQIVNKIFKKLKGRGSNPELRGIPFYEAFIHTERGPKILENNSRPGDPEIQNLLPILKDDFVDVCFRILDGNLKRVQFEKRATVVTYMAPPNYGGFKNVFPERVNSSEIGKPVDLSEAYDLTKKYEDNVRIYPGSMELRDDGQTYALGSRTVCAVGIGETIEDAREKSLEGLRAIKGGALWFRTDIASREHIAKSIEHMKKLRNKW
;
A
#
# COMPACT_ATOMS: atom_id res chain seq x y z
N MET A 1 13.40 7.63 -9.60
CA MET A 1 14.27 7.75 -8.41
C MET A 1 15.64 7.22 -8.78
N THR A 2 16.67 8.04 -8.66
CA THR A 2 18.08 7.61 -8.76
C THR A 2 18.64 7.30 -7.37
N SER A 3 19.80 6.67 -7.28
CA SER A 3 20.49 6.48 -5.98
C SER A 3 20.76 7.81 -5.27
N ALA A 4 21.09 8.86 -6.02
CA ALA A 4 21.28 10.20 -5.48
C ALA A 4 19.99 10.84 -4.94
N ASP A 5 18.83 10.57 -5.58
CA ASP A 5 17.55 10.99 -5.01
C ASP A 5 17.32 10.32 -3.66
N ARG A 6 17.54 9.00 -3.59
CA ARG A 6 17.35 8.22 -2.36
C ARG A 6 18.26 8.69 -1.22
N GLU A 7 19.51 9.03 -1.52
CA GLU A 7 20.43 9.57 -0.53
C GLU A 7 19.95 10.93 0.01
N LYS A 8 19.47 11.82 -0.87
CA LYS A 8 18.89 13.10 -0.47
C LYS A 8 17.65 12.94 0.41
N GLU A 9 16.74 12.00 0.08
CA GLU A 9 15.59 11.69 0.94
C GLU A 9 16.05 11.32 2.36
N ILE A 10 17.01 10.40 2.47
CA ILE A 10 17.56 9.96 3.76
C ILE A 10 18.18 11.12 4.53
N GLN A 11 18.92 12.01 3.84
CA GLN A 11 19.51 13.21 4.46
C GLN A 11 18.44 14.16 5.00
N ILE A 12 17.37 14.39 4.23
CA ILE A 12 16.24 15.24 4.63
C ILE A 12 15.56 14.68 5.89
N VAL A 13 15.15 13.40 5.85
CA VAL A 13 14.47 12.76 6.99
C VAL A 13 15.38 12.75 8.22
N ASN A 14 16.67 12.42 8.07
CA ASN A 14 17.61 12.46 9.19
C ASN A 14 17.80 13.86 9.78
N LYS A 15 17.77 14.92 8.96
CA LYS A 15 17.85 16.29 9.45
C LYS A 15 16.62 16.64 10.31
N ILE A 16 15.43 16.28 9.84
CA ILE A 16 14.17 16.48 10.58
C ILE A 16 14.19 15.68 11.88
N PHE A 17 14.51 14.39 11.80
CA PHE A 17 14.59 13.50 12.96
C PHE A 17 15.57 14.03 14.02
N LYS A 18 16.80 14.41 13.63
CA LYS A 18 17.80 14.97 14.55
C LYS A 18 17.30 16.25 15.23
N LYS A 19 16.60 17.12 14.48
CA LYS A 19 16.04 18.36 15.03
C LYS A 19 14.94 18.07 16.05
N LEU A 20 14.03 17.14 15.74
CA LEU A 20 12.90 16.79 16.62
C LEU A 20 13.33 15.94 17.83
N LYS A 21 14.32 15.06 17.66
CA LYS A 21 14.91 14.28 18.75
C LYS A 21 15.66 15.16 19.76
N GLY A 22 16.25 16.27 19.32
CA GLY A 22 17.05 17.14 20.16
C GLY A 22 18.34 16.46 20.64
N ARG A 23 18.78 16.76 21.86
CA ARG A 23 20.05 16.28 22.43
C ARG A 23 19.97 14.89 23.10
N GLY A 24 18.78 14.31 23.23
CA GLY A 24 18.55 13.09 24.00
C GLY A 24 17.53 12.16 23.34
N SER A 25 16.55 11.71 24.11
CA SER A 25 15.39 10.99 23.59
C SER A 25 14.19 11.93 23.49
N ASN A 26 13.34 11.73 22.48
CA ASN A 26 12.04 12.36 22.39
C ASN A 26 10.96 11.26 22.31
N PRO A 27 10.25 10.97 23.42
CA PRO A 27 9.19 9.96 23.46
C PRO A 27 8.05 10.21 22.46
N GLU A 28 7.82 11.46 22.04
CA GLU A 28 6.81 11.82 21.03
C GLU A 28 7.15 11.29 19.63
N LEU A 29 8.38 10.79 19.43
CA LEU A 29 8.81 10.15 18.18
C LEU A 29 8.72 8.63 18.24
N ARG A 30 8.05 8.05 19.24
CA ARG A 30 7.83 6.59 19.31
C ARG A 30 6.81 6.14 18.26
N GLY A 31 7.02 4.96 17.71
CA GLY A 31 6.20 4.41 16.62
C GLY A 31 6.80 4.68 15.24
N ILE A 32 5.96 5.11 14.30
CA ILE A 32 6.36 5.48 12.93
C ILE A 32 6.06 6.98 12.74
N PRO A 33 6.90 7.87 13.29
CA PRO A 33 6.68 9.33 13.24
C PRO A 33 6.93 9.95 11.86
N PHE A 34 7.54 9.20 10.94
CA PHE A 34 7.91 9.65 9.60
C PHE A 34 7.41 8.66 8.54
N TYR A 35 6.16 8.82 8.12
CA TYR A 35 5.70 8.36 6.81
C TYR A 35 5.76 9.55 5.85
N GLU A 36 6.89 9.65 5.16
CA GLU A 36 7.23 10.81 4.32
C GLU A 36 6.91 10.52 2.86
N ALA A 37 5.91 11.21 2.32
CA ALA A 37 5.58 11.14 0.90
C ALA A 37 6.48 12.12 0.14
N PHE A 38 7.33 11.58 -0.73
CA PHE A 38 8.22 12.39 -1.56
C PHE A 38 7.65 12.61 -2.97
N ILE A 39 7.73 13.84 -3.46
CA ILE A 39 7.60 14.17 -4.87
C ILE A 39 8.98 14.42 -5.47
N HIS A 40 9.30 13.72 -6.55
CA HIS A 40 10.54 13.91 -7.29
C HIS A 40 10.36 14.99 -8.36
N THR A 41 11.18 16.03 -8.29
CA THR A 41 11.15 17.15 -9.25
C THR A 41 12.40 17.18 -10.13
N GLU A 42 12.44 18.11 -11.08
CA GLU A 42 13.68 18.45 -11.81
C GLU A 42 14.84 18.82 -10.87
N ARG A 43 14.53 19.45 -9.73
CA ARG A 43 15.53 19.92 -8.74
C ARG A 43 15.83 18.91 -7.62
N GLY A 44 15.28 17.71 -7.70
CA GLY A 44 15.41 16.66 -6.69
C GLY A 44 14.14 16.42 -5.86
N PRO A 45 14.23 15.55 -4.84
CA PRO A 45 13.08 15.16 -4.02
C PRO A 45 12.63 16.29 -3.09
N LYS A 46 11.32 16.43 -2.90
CA LYS A 46 10.68 17.32 -1.93
C LYS A 46 9.65 16.54 -1.13
N ILE A 47 9.50 16.87 0.16
CA ILE A 47 8.41 16.31 0.98
C ILE A 47 7.10 16.95 0.51
N LEU A 48 6.13 16.11 0.20
CA LEU A 48 4.74 16.50 -0.07
C LEU A 48 3.95 16.56 1.24
N GLU A 49 4.04 15.49 2.03
CA GLU A 49 3.42 15.38 3.35
C GLU A 49 4.19 14.42 4.25
N ASN A 50 4.03 14.59 5.56
CA ASN A 50 4.44 13.63 6.57
C ASN A 50 3.21 13.17 7.36
N ASN A 51 3.05 11.85 7.53
CA ASN A 51 2.08 11.29 8.48
C ASN A 51 2.82 10.62 9.65
N SER A 52 2.27 10.74 10.85
CA SER A 52 2.82 10.16 12.10
C SER A 52 2.34 8.73 12.38
N ARG A 53 1.99 7.98 11.32
CA ARG A 53 1.46 6.61 11.37
C ARG A 53 1.74 5.88 10.05
N PRO A 54 1.76 4.52 10.03
CA PRO A 54 1.92 3.79 8.78
C PRO A 54 0.92 4.26 7.70
N GLY A 55 1.39 4.39 6.46
CA GLY A 55 0.51 4.66 5.33
C GLY A 55 -0.40 3.46 5.04
N ASP A 56 -1.65 3.73 4.70
CA ASP A 56 -2.57 2.77 4.10
C ASP A 56 -2.88 3.29 2.70
N PRO A 57 -2.48 2.59 1.61
CA PRO A 57 -2.21 1.15 1.54
C PRO A 57 -0.72 0.74 1.59
N GLU A 58 0.20 1.65 1.95
CA GLU A 58 1.64 1.41 1.81
C GLU A 58 2.16 0.31 2.75
N ILE A 59 1.63 0.23 3.97
CA ILE A 59 2.09 -0.73 4.98
C ILE A 59 1.81 -2.19 4.58
N GLN A 60 0.75 -2.42 3.80
CA GLN A 60 0.39 -3.73 3.26
C GLN A 60 1.42 -4.26 2.25
N ASN A 61 2.26 -3.42 1.66
CA ASN A 61 3.41 -3.86 0.86
C ASN A 61 4.62 -4.24 1.72
N LEU A 62 4.79 -3.60 2.88
CA LEU A 62 6.00 -3.74 3.69
C LEU A 62 5.94 -4.94 4.62
N LEU A 63 4.84 -5.08 5.38
CA LEU A 63 4.74 -6.12 6.42
C LEU A 63 4.81 -7.55 5.89
N PRO A 64 4.26 -7.89 4.71
CA PRO A 64 4.33 -9.27 4.21
C PRO A 64 5.73 -9.78 3.90
N ILE A 65 6.66 -8.87 3.64
CA ILE A 65 8.07 -9.17 3.34
C ILE A 65 8.99 -8.73 4.48
N LEU A 66 8.45 -8.50 5.67
CA LEU A 66 9.24 -8.22 6.86
C LEU A 66 9.92 -9.51 7.33
N LYS A 67 11.26 -9.49 7.47
CA LYS A 67 12.03 -10.64 7.97
C LYS A 67 12.07 -10.71 9.48
N ASP A 68 12.11 -9.54 10.12
CA ASP A 68 12.14 -9.45 11.58
C ASP A 68 10.75 -9.78 12.15
N ASP A 69 10.70 -10.30 13.37
CA ASP A 69 9.42 -10.42 14.09
C ASP A 69 8.87 -9.01 14.36
N PHE A 70 7.65 -8.74 13.88
CA PHE A 70 7.01 -7.43 14.05
C PHE A 70 6.79 -7.08 15.52
N VAL A 71 6.48 -8.05 16.38
CA VAL A 71 6.32 -7.84 17.82
C VAL A 71 7.64 -7.41 18.45
N ASP A 72 8.76 -8.05 18.07
CA ASP A 72 10.10 -7.64 18.49
C ASP A 72 10.48 -6.25 17.94
N VAL A 73 10.13 -5.93 16.70
CA VAL A 73 10.28 -4.55 16.17
C VAL A 73 9.54 -3.54 17.05
N CYS A 74 8.30 -3.84 17.45
CA CYS A 74 7.51 -2.98 18.34
C CYS A 74 8.16 -2.82 19.72
N PHE A 75 8.63 -3.89 20.36
CA PHE A 75 9.35 -3.80 21.64
C PHE A 75 10.62 -2.96 21.51
N ARG A 76 11.40 -3.17 20.44
CA ARG A 76 12.61 -2.38 20.19
C ARG A 76 12.34 -0.89 19.96
N ILE A 77 11.17 -0.54 19.39
CA ILE A 77 10.69 0.84 19.30
C ILE A 77 10.40 1.41 20.70
N LEU A 78 9.68 0.67 21.54
CA LEU A 78 9.30 1.10 22.89
C LEU A 78 10.54 1.33 23.77
N ASP A 79 11.51 0.43 23.69
CA ASP A 79 12.78 0.46 24.42
C ASP A 79 13.77 1.51 23.87
N GLY A 80 13.49 2.09 22.71
CA GLY A 80 14.37 3.08 22.08
C GLY A 80 15.69 2.49 21.56
N ASN A 81 15.73 1.19 21.31
CA ASN A 81 16.91 0.46 20.81
C ASN A 81 16.72 -0.08 19.38
N LEU A 82 15.65 0.34 18.69
CA LEU A 82 15.37 -0.06 17.30
C LEU A 82 16.59 0.16 16.41
N LYS A 83 17.01 -0.94 15.77
CA LYS A 83 18.04 -0.95 14.73
C LYS A 83 17.39 -1.05 13.35
N ARG A 84 18.21 -1.21 12.31
CA ARG A 84 17.74 -1.42 10.94
C ARG A 84 16.87 -2.68 10.85
N VAL A 85 15.58 -2.48 10.58
CA VAL A 85 14.61 -3.54 10.28
C VAL A 85 14.94 -4.18 8.93
N GLN A 86 14.92 -5.52 8.87
CA GLN A 86 15.22 -6.27 7.64
C GLN A 86 13.94 -6.66 6.90
N PHE A 87 14.02 -6.59 5.57
CA PHE A 87 12.96 -7.02 4.66
C PHE A 87 13.54 -8.02 3.64
N GLU A 88 12.66 -8.86 3.09
CA GLU A 88 12.98 -9.71 1.97
C GLU A 88 13.20 -8.89 0.70
N LYS A 89 14.08 -9.39 -0.18
CA LYS A 89 14.30 -8.79 -1.48
C LYS A 89 13.26 -9.33 -2.47
N ARG A 90 12.00 -8.99 -2.21
CA ARG A 90 10.83 -9.40 -2.98
C ARG A 90 10.06 -8.17 -3.44
N ALA A 91 9.37 -8.29 -4.57
CA ALA A 91 8.41 -7.29 -5.00
C ALA A 91 7.06 -7.56 -4.37
N THR A 92 6.33 -6.51 -4.02
CA THR A 92 4.95 -6.58 -3.55
C THR A 92 4.09 -5.59 -4.31
N VAL A 93 2.83 -5.97 -4.54
CA VAL A 93 1.83 -5.08 -5.11
C VAL A 93 0.53 -5.25 -4.34
N VAL A 94 0.03 -4.15 -3.77
CA VAL A 94 -1.30 -4.07 -3.17
C VAL A 94 -2.26 -3.40 -4.13
N THR A 95 -3.45 -3.98 -4.29
CA THR A 95 -4.55 -3.36 -5.02
C THR A 95 -5.81 -3.43 -4.16
N TYR A 96 -6.48 -2.29 -3.99
CA TYR A 96 -7.73 -2.19 -3.23
C TYR A 96 -8.94 -2.29 -4.15
N MET A 97 -9.97 -2.99 -3.65
CA MET A 97 -11.35 -2.89 -4.07
C MET A 97 -12.11 -1.92 -3.16
N ALA A 98 -12.97 -1.10 -3.76
CA ALA A 98 -13.78 -0.10 -3.06
C ALA A 98 -15.21 -0.08 -3.62
N PRO A 99 -16.20 0.39 -2.86
CA PRO A 99 -17.57 0.53 -3.34
C PRO A 99 -17.67 1.68 -4.35
N PRO A 100 -18.70 1.69 -5.20
CA PRO A 100 -18.87 2.72 -6.24
C PRO A 100 -18.99 4.16 -5.71
N ASN A 101 -19.47 4.34 -4.48
CA ASN A 101 -19.60 5.67 -3.88
C ASN A 101 -18.26 6.22 -3.37
N TYR A 102 -17.25 5.36 -3.16
CA TYR A 102 -15.94 5.79 -2.67
C TYR A 102 -15.24 6.67 -3.71
N GLY A 103 -14.79 7.85 -3.29
CA GLY A 103 -14.14 8.83 -4.17
C GLY A 103 -15.04 9.35 -5.32
N GLY A 104 -16.36 9.17 -5.22
CA GLY A 104 -17.29 9.58 -6.27
C GLY A 104 -17.21 8.78 -7.57
N PHE A 105 -16.66 7.56 -7.56
CA PHE A 105 -16.46 6.76 -8.76
C PHE A 105 -17.73 6.58 -9.60
N LYS A 106 -18.86 6.26 -8.96
CA LYS A 106 -20.19 6.15 -9.59
C LYS A 106 -20.61 7.42 -10.34
N ASN A 107 -20.20 8.59 -9.89
CA ASN A 107 -20.58 9.86 -10.51
C ASN A 107 -19.76 10.14 -11.78
N VAL A 108 -18.54 9.60 -11.86
CA VAL A 108 -17.62 9.81 -12.98
C VAL A 108 -17.69 8.67 -14.01
N PHE A 109 -17.89 7.43 -13.54
CA PHE A 109 -17.91 6.22 -14.36
C PHE A 109 -19.15 5.35 -14.06
N PRO A 110 -20.38 5.89 -14.19
CA PRO A 110 -21.61 5.15 -13.87
C PRO A 110 -21.75 3.85 -14.68
N GLU A 111 -21.23 3.83 -15.91
CA GLU A 111 -21.26 2.66 -16.81
C GLU A 111 -20.39 1.49 -16.33
N ARG A 112 -19.44 1.74 -15.42
CA ARG A 112 -18.55 0.71 -14.86
C ARG A 112 -19.08 0.13 -13.54
N VAL A 113 -20.24 0.61 -13.08
CA VAL A 113 -20.84 0.18 -11.83
C VAL A 113 -21.85 -0.93 -12.10
N ASN A 114 -21.57 -2.13 -11.57
CA ASN A 114 -22.58 -3.18 -11.52
C ASN A 114 -23.62 -2.86 -10.42
N SER A 115 -24.61 -2.04 -10.76
CA SER A 115 -25.61 -1.56 -9.79
C SER A 115 -26.45 -2.70 -9.17
N SER A 116 -26.56 -3.84 -9.85
CA SER A 116 -27.28 -5.01 -9.34
C SER A 116 -26.61 -5.66 -8.12
N GLU A 117 -25.33 -5.38 -7.87
CA GLU A 117 -24.56 -5.93 -6.75
C GLU A 117 -24.44 -4.95 -5.58
N ILE A 118 -25.03 -3.75 -5.67
CA ILE A 118 -24.98 -2.76 -4.59
C ILE A 118 -25.77 -3.27 -3.39
N GLY A 119 -25.15 -3.23 -2.21
CA GLY A 119 -25.76 -3.70 -0.96
C GLY A 119 -25.84 -5.22 -0.85
N LYS A 120 -25.30 -5.98 -1.82
CA LYS A 120 -25.14 -7.43 -1.73
C LYS A 120 -23.92 -7.81 -0.89
N PRO A 121 -23.89 -9.05 -0.38
CA PRO A 121 -22.72 -9.61 0.30
C PRO A 121 -21.46 -9.54 -0.56
N VAL A 122 -20.31 -9.53 0.10
CA VAL A 122 -18.98 -9.71 -0.48
C VAL A 122 -18.47 -11.06 -0.03
N ASP A 123 -18.15 -11.92 -0.99
CA ASP A 123 -17.59 -13.24 -0.75
C ASP A 123 -16.08 -13.24 -1.03
N LEU A 124 -15.31 -13.66 -0.02
CA LEU A 124 -13.86 -13.74 -0.04
C LEU A 124 -13.35 -15.19 -0.10
N SER A 125 -14.22 -16.20 -0.11
CA SER A 125 -13.84 -17.61 0.04
C SER A 125 -12.88 -18.09 -1.05
N GLU A 126 -13.19 -17.88 -2.33
CA GLU A 126 -12.29 -18.20 -3.45
C GLU A 126 -10.95 -17.45 -3.35
N ALA A 127 -10.98 -16.19 -2.88
CA ALA A 127 -9.76 -15.39 -2.71
C ALA A 127 -8.88 -15.92 -1.56
N TYR A 128 -9.48 -16.46 -0.49
CA TYR A 128 -8.76 -17.13 0.58
C TYR A 128 -8.19 -18.49 0.17
N ASP A 129 -8.82 -19.20 -0.75
CA ASP A 129 -8.21 -20.42 -1.29
C ASP A 129 -6.94 -20.12 -2.11
N LEU A 130 -6.86 -18.95 -2.75
CA LEU A 130 -5.65 -18.50 -3.41
C LEU A 130 -4.49 -18.24 -2.45
N THR A 131 -4.74 -17.82 -1.21
CA THR A 131 -3.65 -17.61 -0.24
C THR A 131 -2.94 -18.94 0.05
N LYS A 132 -3.68 -20.05 0.14
CA LYS A 132 -3.13 -21.41 0.28
C LYS A 132 -2.40 -21.86 -0.98
N LYS A 133 -3.03 -21.68 -2.15
CA LYS A 133 -2.45 -22.05 -3.47
C LYS A 133 -1.08 -21.41 -3.68
N TYR A 134 -0.91 -20.17 -3.22
CA TYR A 134 0.32 -19.39 -3.41
C TYR A 134 1.23 -19.36 -2.19
N GLU A 135 1.02 -20.21 -1.18
CA GLU A 135 1.85 -20.26 0.03
C GLU A 135 2.04 -18.86 0.65
N ASP A 136 0.93 -18.14 0.88
CA ASP A 136 0.89 -16.76 1.40
C ASP A 136 1.57 -15.68 0.54
N ASN A 137 1.95 -15.99 -0.69
CA ASN A 137 2.38 -15.00 -1.70
C ASN A 137 1.20 -14.26 -2.36
N VAL A 138 -0.03 -14.66 -2.04
CA VAL A 138 -1.24 -13.85 -2.17
C VAL A 138 -1.81 -13.69 -0.77
N ARG A 139 -2.14 -12.46 -0.37
CA ARG A 139 -2.78 -12.18 0.91
C ARG A 139 -3.99 -11.29 0.72
N ILE A 140 -5.09 -11.64 1.38
CA ILE A 140 -6.35 -10.89 1.33
C ILE A 140 -6.55 -10.20 2.67
N TYR A 141 -6.67 -8.87 2.66
CA TYR A 141 -6.89 -8.07 3.86
C TYR A 141 -8.25 -7.35 3.77
N PRO A 142 -9.25 -7.81 4.55
CA PRO A 142 -10.47 -7.05 4.75
C PRO A 142 -10.17 -5.67 5.35
N GLY A 143 -10.90 -4.65 4.91
CA GLY A 143 -10.81 -3.29 5.39
C GLY A 143 -12.19 -2.81 5.87
N SER A 144 -12.84 -1.96 5.08
CA SER A 144 -14.15 -1.40 5.41
C SER A 144 -15.28 -2.40 5.09
N MET A 145 -15.45 -3.37 5.99
CA MET A 145 -16.46 -4.44 5.90
C MET A 145 -17.10 -4.70 7.27
N GLU A 146 -18.30 -5.29 7.26
CA GLU A 146 -19.00 -5.74 8.47
C GLU A 146 -19.56 -7.16 8.28
N LEU A 147 -19.62 -7.93 9.36
CA LEU A 147 -20.38 -9.19 9.43
C LEU A 147 -21.77 -8.87 9.96
N ARG A 148 -22.82 -9.32 9.27
CA ARG A 148 -24.22 -9.11 9.68
C ARG A 148 -24.84 -10.36 10.29
N ASP A 149 -26.04 -10.21 10.86
CA ASP A 149 -26.78 -11.27 11.57
C ASP A 149 -27.14 -12.48 10.69
N ASP A 150 -27.15 -12.32 9.36
CA ASP A 150 -27.33 -13.40 8.40
C ASP A 150 -26.06 -14.24 8.16
N GLY A 151 -24.97 -13.93 8.87
CA GLY A 151 -23.69 -14.60 8.77
C GLY A 151 -22.85 -14.20 7.56
N GLN A 152 -23.25 -13.16 6.82
CA GLN A 152 -22.58 -12.73 5.60
C GLN A 152 -21.84 -11.41 5.79
N THR A 153 -20.78 -11.22 5.00
CA THR A 153 -19.96 -10.01 5.04
C THR A 153 -20.39 -8.99 4.00
N TYR A 154 -20.46 -7.72 4.37
CA TYR A 154 -20.91 -6.64 3.51
C TYR A 154 -19.87 -5.52 3.43
N ALA A 155 -19.80 -4.86 2.27
CA ALA A 155 -18.99 -3.67 2.09
C ALA A 155 -19.61 -2.45 2.81
N LEU A 156 -18.76 -1.67 3.46
CA LEU A 156 -19.10 -0.34 3.98
C LEU A 156 -18.72 0.74 2.95
N GLY A 157 -18.69 2.02 3.36
CA GLY A 157 -18.51 3.16 2.45
C GLY A 157 -17.07 3.48 2.00
N SER A 158 -16.07 2.77 2.51
CA SER A 158 -14.65 3.03 2.20
C SER A 158 -13.98 1.84 1.51
N ARG A 159 -12.66 1.89 1.35
CA ARG A 159 -11.83 0.78 0.83
C ARG A 159 -12.18 -0.54 1.50
N THR A 160 -12.81 -1.45 0.76
CA THR A 160 -13.48 -2.64 1.30
C THR A 160 -12.48 -3.75 1.61
N VAL A 161 -11.62 -4.09 0.66
CA VAL A 161 -10.70 -5.23 0.77
C VAL A 161 -9.55 -5.02 -0.19
N CYS A 162 -8.35 -5.48 0.15
CA CYS A 162 -7.23 -5.50 -0.79
C CYS A 162 -6.62 -6.89 -0.92
N ALA A 163 -5.99 -7.11 -2.06
CA ALA A 163 -5.13 -8.25 -2.30
C ALA A 163 -3.68 -7.77 -2.46
N VAL A 164 -2.78 -8.36 -1.71
CA VAL A 164 -1.33 -8.19 -1.85
C VAL A 164 -0.78 -9.40 -2.57
N GLY A 165 -0.16 -9.19 -3.72
CA GLY A 165 0.67 -10.20 -4.36
C GLY A 165 2.15 -9.97 -4.03
N ILE A 166 2.88 -11.07 -3.86
CA ILE A 166 4.31 -11.10 -3.52
C ILE A 166 5.03 -11.93 -4.58
N GLY A 167 6.11 -11.41 -5.12
CA GLY A 167 6.78 -12.01 -6.26
C GLY A 167 8.26 -11.67 -6.37
N GLU A 168 8.91 -12.28 -7.35
CA GLU A 168 10.31 -11.97 -7.68
C GLU A 168 10.43 -10.68 -8.51
N THR A 169 9.37 -10.34 -9.25
CA THR A 169 9.25 -9.12 -10.05
C THR A 169 7.97 -8.37 -9.71
N ILE A 170 7.93 -7.08 -10.05
CA ILE A 170 6.73 -6.24 -9.85
C ILE A 170 5.56 -6.83 -10.64
N GLU A 171 5.81 -7.37 -11.82
CA GLU A 171 4.78 -7.95 -12.67
C GLU A 171 4.20 -9.24 -12.10
N ASP A 172 5.05 -10.14 -11.59
CA ASP A 172 4.60 -11.36 -10.90
C ASP A 172 3.76 -11.01 -9.66
N ALA A 173 4.25 -10.09 -8.82
CA ALA A 173 3.50 -9.60 -7.66
C ALA A 173 2.16 -8.95 -8.07
N ARG A 174 2.13 -8.19 -9.16
CA ARG A 174 0.91 -7.57 -9.69
C ARG A 174 -0.09 -8.62 -10.18
N GLU A 175 0.36 -9.61 -10.93
CA GLU A 175 -0.52 -10.66 -11.48
C GLU A 175 -1.22 -11.43 -10.35
N LYS A 176 -0.47 -11.80 -9.31
CA LYS A 176 -0.99 -12.39 -8.07
C LYS A 176 -2.00 -11.51 -7.35
N SER A 177 -1.71 -10.21 -7.19
CA SER A 177 -2.65 -9.24 -6.59
C SER A 177 -3.97 -9.18 -7.37
N LEU A 178 -3.89 -9.12 -8.71
CA LEU A 178 -5.08 -9.08 -9.56
C LEU A 178 -5.87 -10.39 -9.60
N GLU A 179 -5.20 -11.54 -9.56
CA GLU A 179 -5.86 -12.84 -9.42
C GLU A 179 -6.66 -12.88 -8.12
N GLY A 180 -6.05 -12.46 -7.00
CA GLY A 180 -6.73 -12.34 -5.70
C GLY A 180 -7.98 -11.48 -5.76
N LEU A 181 -7.93 -10.30 -6.41
CA LEU A 181 -9.11 -9.44 -6.55
C LEU A 181 -10.20 -10.03 -7.45
N ARG A 182 -9.84 -10.76 -8.51
CA ARG A 182 -10.85 -11.38 -9.41
C ARG A 182 -11.60 -12.54 -8.75
N ALA A 183 -11.01 -13.15 -7.74
CA ALA A 183 -11.65 -14.19 -6.93
C ALA A 183 -12.67 -13.62 -5.93
N ILE A 184 -12.61 -12.32 -5.62
CA ILE A 184 -13.58 -11.66 -4.75
C ILE A 184 -14.88 -11.41 -5.51
N LYS A 185 -16.02 -11.82 -4.95
CA LYS A 185 -17.35 -11.69 -5.57
C LYS A 185 -18.26 -10.77 -4.76
N GLY A 186 -19.19 -10.12 -5.45
CA GLY A 186 -20.26 -9.34 -4.82
C GLY A 186 -19.87 -7.91 -4.40
N GLY A 187 -20.81 -7.24 -3.73
CA GLY A 187 -20.68 -5.88 -3.19
C GLY A 187 -20.52 -4.73 -4.18
N ALA A 188 -20.68 -4.97 -5.49
CA ALA A 188 -20.46 -4.01 -6.57
C ALA A 188 -19.07 -3.33 -6.51
N LEU A 189 -18.08 -4.04 -6.00
CA LEU A 189 -16.75 -3.48 -5.77
C LEU A 189 -16.02 -3.25 -7.08
N TRP A 190 -15.22 -2.19 -7.13
CA TRP A 190 -14.36 -1.85 -8.27
C TRP A 190 -12.92 -1.67 -7.80
N PHE A 191 -11.98 -1.89 -8.72
CA PHE A 191 -10.56 -1.66 -8.49
C PHE A 191 -9.90 -1.11 -9.75
N ARG A 192 -8.74 -0.47 -9.56
CA ARG A 192 -7.89 -0.01 -10.66
C ARG A 192 -7.10 -1.17 -11.25
N THR A 193 -7.07 -1.27 -12.57
CA THR A 193 -6.32 -2.32 -13.29
C THR A 193 -4.91 -1.90 -13.67
N ASP A 194 -4.55 -0.62 -13.51
CA ASP A 194 -3.27 -0.05 -13.93
C ASP A 194 -2.21 0.02 -12.81
N ILE A 195 -2.58 -0.36 -11.58
CA ILE A 195 -1.67 -0.44 -10.44
C ILE A 195 -0.47 -1.33 -10.80
N ALA A 196 0.73 -0.78 -10.59
CA ALA A 196 2.01 -1.41 -10.90
C ALA A 196 2.16 -1.92 -12.36
N SER A 197 1.35 -1.41 -13.30
CA SER A 197 1.46 -1.86 -14.70
C SER A 197 2.76 -1.39 -15.33
N ARG A 198 3.37 -2.24 -16.17
CA ARG A 198 4.58 -1.91 -16.95
C ARG A 198 4.44 -0.58 -17.68
N GLU A 199 3.29 -0.36 -18.31
CA GLU A 199 3.00 0.85 -19.07
C GLU A 199 3.02 2.10 -18.19
N HIS A 200 2.34 2.09 -17.04
CA HIS A 200 2.34 3.24 -16.13
C HIS A 200 3.72 3.50 -15.52
N ILE A 201 4.43 2.44 -15.12
CA ILE A 201 5.81 2.57 -14.60
C ILE A 201 6.73 3.17 -15.67
N ALA A 202 6.65 2.69 -16.92
CA ALA A 202 7.43 3.21 -18.03
C ALA A 202 7.11 4.69 -18.32
N LYS A 203 5.82 5.05 -18.34
CA LYS A 203 5.36 6.44 -18.50
C LYS A 203 5.93 7.35 -17.39
N SER A 204 5.92 6.92 -16.13
CA SER A 204 6.50 7.69 -15.02
C SER A 204 8.01 7.85 -15.16
N ILE A 205 8.73 6.81 -15.59
CA ILE A 205 10.17 6.87 -15.83
C ILE A 205 10.48 7.84 -16.97
N GLU A 206 9.78 7.74 -18.10
CA GLU A 206 9.96 8.61 -19.26
C GLU A 206 9.64 10.06 -18.93
N HIS A 207 8.55 10.30 -18.19
CA HIS A 207 8.19 11.63 -17.70
C HIS A 207 9.32 12.26 -16.89
N MET A 208 9.90 11.52 -15.93
CA MET A 208 11.03 12.01 -15.14
C MET A 208 12.30 12.26 -15.96
N LYS A 209 12.58 11.42 -16.97
CA LYS A 209 13.69 11.66 -17.92
C LYS A 209 13.46 12.98 -18.68
N LYS A 210 12.26 13.21 -19.21
CA LYS A 210 11.91 14.46 -19.91
C LYS A 210 12.00 15.68 -19.00
N LEU A 211 11.53 15.57 -17.76
CA LEU A 211 11.60 16.67 -16.78
C LEU A 211 13.05 17.06 -16.46
N ARG A 212 13.97 16.09 -16.39
CA ARG A 212 15.36 16.32 -16.00
C ARG A 212 16.30 16.63 -17.17
N ASN A 213 15.93 16.25 -18.40
CA ASN A 213 16.72 16.52 -19.61
C ASN A 213 16.35 17.84 -20.29
N LYS A 214 15.42 18.64 -19.73
CA LYS A 214 14.98 19.92 -20.32
C LYS A 214 15.97 21.08 -20.08
N TRP A 215 17.16 20.80 -19.58
CA TRP A 215 18.25 21.76 -19.32
C TRP A 215 19.60 21.13 -19.61
#